data_AF-A0A358I231-F1
#
_entry.id   AF-A0A358I231-F1
#
_cell.length_a   1.000
_cell.length_b   1.000
_cell.length_c   1.000
_cell.angle_alpha   90.00
_cell.angle_beta   90.00
_cell.angle_gamma   90.00
#
_symmetry.space_group_name_H-M   'P 1'
#
loop_
_entity.id
_entity.type
_entity.pdbx_description
1 polymer ?
#
loop_
_entity_poly.entity_id
_entity_poly.type
_entity_poly.pdbx_seq_one_letter_code
_entity_poly.pdbx_strand_id
1 'polypeptide(L)'
;MRRLLVIIVVCSGFLLNFVLATNLGMYVGTRAYIYKDAASAPNAEAALIPGAAILADGALSSIFIDRVDTAIGLYRAGKVSKILVSGDNST
;
A
#
# COMPACT_ATOMS: atom_id res chain seq x y z
N MET A 1 10.72 8.23 -41.79
CA MET A 1 11.38 8.60 -40.51
C MET A 1 10.59 9.64 -39.71
N ARG A 2 10.35 10.86 -40.22
CA ARG A 2 9.60 11.92 -39.48
C ARG A 2 8.18 11.52 -39.00
N ARG A 3 7.39 10.81 -39.82
CA ARG A 3 6.05 10.32 -39.42
C ARG A 3 6.10 9.29 -38.29
N LEU A 4 7.10 8.41 -38.33
CA LEU A 4 7.31 7.38 -37.29
C LEU A 4 7.68 8.04 -35.95
N LEU A 5 8.54 9.05 -35.97
CA LEU A 5 8.91 9.80 -34.76
C LEU A 5 7.69 10.50 -34.13
N VAL A 6 6.82 11.11 -34.94
CA VAL A 6 5.59 11.75 -34.44
C VAL A 6 4.66 10.73 -33.77
N ILE A 7 4.47 9.55 -34.39
CA ILE A 7 3.63 8.49 -33.80
C ILE A 7 4.21 8.04 -32.46
N ILE A 8 5.52 7.80 -32.37
CA ILE A 8 6.17 7.38 -31.13
C ILE A 8 5.95 8.42 -30.03
N VAL A 9 6.17 9.72 -30.31
CA VAL A 9 5.99 10.79 -29.33
C VAL A 9 4.54 10.87 -28.86
N VAL A 10 3.56 10.76 -29.76
CA VAL A 10 2.14 10.77 -29.40
C VAL A 10 1.77 9.56 -28.54
N CYS A 11 2.21 8.35 -28.93
CA CYS A 11 1.96 7.14 -28.15
C CYS A 11 2.61 7.20 -26.76
N SER A 12 3.85 7.68 -26.67
CA SER A 12 4.53 7.88 -25.39
C SER A 12 3.82 8.94 -24.53
N GLY A 13 3.36 10.03 -25.13
CA GLY A 13 2.57 11.05 -24.46
C GLY A 13 1.25 10.50 -23.92
N PHE A 14 0.54 9.70 -24.71
CA PHE A 14 -0.70 9.06 -24.26
C PHE A 14 -0.46 8.06 -23.12
N LEU A 15 0.58 7.22 -23.23
CA LEU A 15 0.95 6.27 -22.18
C LEU A 15 1.30 6.98 -20.87
N LEU A 16 2.07 8.07 -20.95
CA LEU A 16 2.40 8.88 -19.77
C LEU A 16 1.14 9.46 -19.13
N ASN A 17 0.23 10.05 -19.93
CA ASN A 17 -1.03 10.59 -19.41
C ASN A 17 -1.89 9.51 -18.76
N PHE A 18 -1.94 8.31 -19.34
CA PHE A 18 -2.67 7.17 -18.76
C PHE A 18 -2.11 6.75 -17.40
N VAL A 19 -0.78 6.64 -17.27
CA VAL A 19 -0.12 6.34 -15.99
C VAL A 19 -0.39 7.45 -14.97
N LEU A 20 -0.32 8.73 -15.37
CA LEU A 20 -0.59 9.85 -14.46
C LEU A 20 -2.06 9.88 -14.00
N ALA A 21 -3.01 9.70 -14.93
CA ALA A 21 -4.43 9.70 -14.62
C ALA A 21 -4.81 8.56 -13.67
N THR A 22 -4.29 7.35 -13.89
CA THR A 22 -4.55 6.20 -13.02
C THR A 22 -3.95 6.39 -11.62
N ASN A 23 -2.70 6.87 -11.52
CA ASN A 23 -2.08 7.17 -10.24
C ASN A 23 -2.82 8.28 -9.48
N LEU A 24 -3.22 9.36 -10.18
CA LEU A 24 -3.96 10.45 -9.57
C LEU A 24 -5.35 10.00 -9.09
N GLY A 25 -6.05 9.20 -9.89
CA GLY A 25 -7.33 8.60 -9.52
C GLY A 25 -7.22 7.77 -8.24
N MET A 26 -6.20 6.90 -8.17
CA MET A 26 -5.94 6.11 -6.97
C MET A 26 -5.60 6.97 -5.76
N TYR A 27 -4.72 7.97 -5.91
CA TYR A 27 -4.33 8.85 -4.82
C TYR A 27 -5.52 9.64 -4.28
N VAL A 28 -6.30 10.26 -5.17
CA VAL A 28 -7.48 11.05 -4.80
C VAL A 28 -8.57 10.19 -4.18
N GLY A 29 -8.80 8.98 -4.71
CA GLY A 29 -9.81 8.07 -4.21
C GLY A 29 -9.47 7.43 -2.86
N THR A 30 -8.18 7.27 -2.55
CA THR A 30 -7.74 6.55 -1.33
C THR A 30 -7.31 7.47 -0.20
N ARG A 31 -6.90 8.72 -0.46
CA ARG A 31 -6.34 9.63 0.56
C ARG A 31 -7.22 9.81 1.80
N ALA A 32 -8.55 9.77 1.64
CA ALA A 32 -9.49 9.95 2.74
C ALA A 32 -9.49 8.78 3.74
N TYR A 33 -8.94 7.63 3.34
CA TYR A 33 -8.84 6.41 4.14
C TYR A 33 -7.44 6.19 4.71
N ILE A 34 -6.53 7.16 4.56
CA ILE A 34 -5.16 7.11 5.08
C ILE A 34 -5.10 7.97 6.35
N TYR A 35 -4.87 7.32 7.48
CA TYR A 35 -4.80 7.95 8.80
C TYR A 35 -3.34 8.05 9.26
N LYS A 36 -2.97 9.17 9.90
CA LYS A 36 -1.58 9.41 10.35
C LYS A 36 -1.27 8.83 11.73
N ASP A 37 -2.31 8.55 12.51
CA ASP A 37 -2.19 8.07 13.88
C ASP A 37 -3.32 7.10 14.19
N ALA A 38 -3.09 6.23 15.18
CA ALA A 38 -4.08 5.23 15.57
C ALA A 38 -5.36 5.86 16.11
N ALA A 39 -5.32 7.04 16.74
CA ALA A 39 -6.48 7.66 17.38
C ALA A 39 -7.51 8.16 16.35
N SER A 40 -7.06 8.63 15.19
CA SER A 40 -7.90 9.10 14.08
C SER A 40 -8.48 7.97 13.22
N ALA A 41 -7.93 6.77 13.31
CA ALA A 41 -8.47 5.61 12.59
C ALA A 41 -9.87 5.23 13.09
N PRO A 42 -10.77 4.75 12.19
CA PRO A 42 -12.08 4.25 12.57
C PRO A 42 -11.94 2.92 13.34
N ASN A 43 -12.97 2.60 14.14
CA ASN A 43 -13.04 1.28 14.76
C ASN A 43 -13.34 0.21 13.70
N ALA A 44 -12.72 -0.96 13.84
CA ALA A 44 -12.95 -2.12 12.99
C ALA A 44 -12.82 -3.42 13.80
N GLU A 45 -13.29 -4.55 13.27
CA GLU A 45 -13.16 -5.83 13.98
C GLU A 45 -11.68 -6.25 14.11
N ALA A 46 -10.95 -6.15 13.01
CA ALA A 46 -9.56 -6.60 12.90
C ALA A 46 -8.71 -5.63 12.08
N ALA A 47 -7.42 -5.55 12.42
CA ALA A 47 -6.40 -4.98 11.54
C ALA A 47 -5.81 -6.10 10.67
N LEU A 48 -5.84 -5.93 9.35
CA LEU A 48 -5.18 -6.83 8.41
C LEU A 48 -3.80 -6.30 8.08
N ILE A 49 -2.77 -7.12 8.29
CA ILE A 49 -1.41 -6.85 7.86
C ILE A 49 -1.16 -7.66 6.57
N PRO A 50 -1.00 -6.99 5.42
CA PRO A 50 -0.44 -7.64 4.25
C PRO A 50 0.99 -8.07 4.56
N GLY A 51 1.25 -9.37 4.45
CA GLY A 51 2.57 -9.94 4.65
C GLY A 51 3.64 -9.29 3.77
N ALA A 52 4.87 -9.42 4.22
CA ALA A 52 6.05 -8.96 3.53
C ALA A 52 7.23 -9.89 3.87
N ALA A 53 8.39 -9.62 3.26
CA ALA A 53 9.54 -10.51 3.35
C ALA A 53 10.00 -10.70 4.82
N ILE A 54 10.34 -11.96 5.12
CA ILE A 54 11.18 -12.36 6.25
C ILE A 54 12.59 -12.57 5.68
N LEU A 55 13.58 -11.97 6.33
CA LEU A 55 14.97 -12.02 5.92
C LEU A 55 15.59 -13.37 6.27
N ALA A 56 16.76 -13.66 5.71
CA ALA A 56 17.44 -14.95 5.88
C ALA A 56 17.81 -15.27 7.34
N ASP A 57 17.95 -14.25 8.19
CA ASP A 57 18.20 -14.37 9.63
C ASP A 57 16.91 -14.49 10.47
N GLY A 58 15.75 -14.56 9.82
CA GLY A 58 14.44 -14.60 10.48
C GLY A 58 13.89 -13.23 10.88
N ALA A 59 14.62 -12.13 10.61
CA ALA A 59 14.13 -10.79 10.90
C ALA A 59 13.03 -10.37 9.91
N LEU A 60 12.11 -9.54 10.38
CA LEU A 60 11.11 -8.92 9.51
C LEU A 60 11.78 -7.84 8.63
N SER A 61 11.41 -7.76 7.36
CA SER A 61 11.82 -6.62 6.52
C SER A 61 11.30 -5.30 7.09
N SER A 62 11.98 -4.18 6.79
CA SER A 62 11.63 -2.86 7.32
C SER A 62 10.16 -2.48 7.08
N ILE A 63 9.62 -2.80 5.90
CA ILE A 63 8.21 -2.57 5.58
C ILE A 63 7.26 -3.46 6.38
N PHE A 64 7.69 -4.67 6.74
CA PHE A 64 6.86 -5.56 7.54
C PHE A 64 6.83 -5.10 9.00
N ILE A 65 7.97 -4.66 9.54
CA ILE A 65 8.05 -4.05 10.88
C ILE A 65 7.09 -2.86 10.99
N ASP A 66 7.15 -1.92 10.04
CA ASP A 66 6.29 -0.73 10.03
C ASP A 66 4.79 -1.08 10.07
N ARG A 67 4.38 -2.09 9.29
CA ARG A 67 2.99 -2.57 9.28
C ARG A 67 2.59 -3.26 10.58
N VAL A 68 3.49 -4.07 11.16
CA VAL A 68 3.27 -4.77 12.43
C VAL A 68 3.14 -3.76 13.57
N ASP A 69 4.04 -2.78 13.64
CA ASP A 69 4.00 -1.73 14.66
C ASP A 69 2.72 -0.89 14.56
N THR A 70 2.29 -0.56 13.33
CA THR A 70 1.02 0.15 13.10
C THR A 70 -0.18 -0.65 13.60
N ALA A 71 -0.26 -1.94 13.28
CA ALA A 71 -1.35 -2.81 13.73
C ALA A 71 -1.37 -3.01 15.24
N ILE A 72 -0.20 -3.15 15.87
CA ILE A 72 -0.05 -3.18 17.33
C ILE A 72 -0.54 -1.87 17.94
N GLY A 73 -0.23 -0.73 17.33
CA GLY A 73 -0.72 0.59 17.72
C GLY A 73 -2.24 0.67 17.72
N LEU A 74 -2.88 0.22 16.63
CA LEU A 74 -4.35 0.18 16.52
C LEU A 74 -4.99 -0.73 17.58
N TYR A 75 -4.41 -1.90 17.83
CA TYR A 75 -4.90 -2.83 18.83
C TYR A 75 -4.81 -2.23 20.25
N ARG A 76 -3.65 -1.67 20.60
CA ARG A 76 -3.43 -1.02 21.91
C ARG A 76 -4.31 0.20 22.12
N ALA A 77 -4.64 0.94 21.05
CA ALA A 77 -5.57 2.06 21.08
C ALA A 77 -7.06 1.62 21.14
N GLY A 78 -7.35 0.31 21.15
CA GLY A 78 -8.71 -0.22 21.18
C GLY A 78 -9.50 -0.03 19.88
N LYS A 79 -8.82 0.32 18.77
CA LYS A 79 -9.48 0.51 17.46
C LYS A 79 -9.86 -0.80 16.81
N VAL A 80 -9.14 -1.86 17.13
CA VAL A 80 -9.40 -3.22 16.66
C VAL A 80 -9.24 -4.21 17.79
N SER A 81 -9.92 -5.36 17.66
CA SER A 81 -9.90 -6.43 18.65
C SER A 81 -9.05 -7.63 18.25
N LYS A 82 -8.63 -7.69 16.98
CA LYS A 82 -7.87 -8.78 16.41
C LYS A 82 -6.82 -8.22 15.44
N ILE A 83 -5.72 -8.93 15.29
CA ILE A 83 -4.74 -8.71 14.23
C ILE A 83 -4.70 -9.96 13.38
N LEU A 84 -4.87 -9.78 12.07
CA LEU A 84 -4.76 -10.83 11.06
C LEU A 84 -3.54 -10.55 10.22
N VAL A 85 -2.64 -11.52 10.11
CA VAL A 85 -1.45 -11.42 9.27
C VAL A 85 -1.66 -12.31 8.07
N SER A 86 -1.71 -11.75 6.86
CA SER A 86 -1.68 -12.56 5.66
C SER A 86 -0.23 -12.91 5.35
N GLY A 87 0.07 -14.18 5.11
CA GLY A 87 1.35 -14.62 4.56
C GLY A 87 1.12 -15.39 3.28
N ASP A 88 2.16 -15.59 2.49
CA ASP A 88 2.14 -16.78 1.64
C ASP A 88 2.33 -18.02 2.55
N ASN A 89 1.84 -19.16 2.09
CA ASN A 89 2.12 -20.45 2.72
C ASN A 89 3.20 -21.15 1.90
N SER A 90 4.33 -20.50 1.67
CA SER A 90 5.46 -21.12 0.98
C SER A 90 6.10 -22.15 1.90
N THR A 91 5.86 -23.42 1.57
CA THR A 91 6.64 -24.60 1.99
C THR A 91 8.11 -24.47 1.62
#